data_AF-A0A8T0WJB3-F1
#
_entry.id   AF-A0A8T0WJB3-F1
#
_cell.length_a   1.000
_cell.length_b   1.000
_cell.length_c   1.000
_cell.angle_alpha   90.00
_cell.angle_beta   90.00
_cell.angle_gamma   90.00
#
_symmetry.space_group_name_H-M   'P 1'
#
loop_
_entity.id
_entity.type
_entity.pdbx_description
1 polymer ?
#
loop_
_entity_poly.entity_id
_entity_poly.type
_entity_poly.pdbx_seq_one_letter_code
_entity_poly.pdbx_strand_id
1 'polypeptide(L)'
;MKQRHGARVKIGHAPRLSMLGYLEPGVHVLEIGNTVIKSGTMPSPKTTVPSVQMLALHLHFRMRNEVKMLPAFLRCFPNVETLCIQSEETREPTGELNLKFWQETSPIKCVQTQLKRLVFREFHGEEGEFAFLMFIAENARLLEEMLLVMELRRPSAPEELFARMKALETTTWASGSNKVGYMLSLPGVGGGSAWSLKAGSDFKHNDPFLCLFKMQMQ
;
A
#
# COMPACT_ATOMS: atom_id res chain seq x y z
N MET A 1 -8.18 -15.37 21.98
CA MET A 1 -8.25 -14.01 21.38
C MET A 1 -7.16 -13.14 21.98
N LYS A 2 -6.04 -12.93 21.30
CA LYS A 2 -5.08 -11.88 21.68
C LYS A 2 -5.49 -10.62 20.92
N GLN A 3 -5.97 -9.60 21.62
CA GLN A 3 -6.11 -8.26 21.04
C GLN A 3 -4.72 -7.82 20.58
N ARG A 4 -4.50 -7.66 19.27
CA ARG A 4 -3.36 -6.89 18.76
C ARG A 4 -3.53 -5.48 19.33
N HIS A 5 -2.68 -5.08 20.28
CA HIS A 5 -2.74 -3.76 20.87
C HIS A 5 -2.23 -2.77 19.84
N GLY A 6 -3.17 -2.09 19.17
CA GLY A 6 -2.85 -1.08 18.17
C GLY A 6 -2.09 0.09 18.77
N ALA A 7 -0.91 0.40 18.21
CA ALA A 7 -0.20 1.62 18.57
C ALA A 7 -0.99 2.86 18.09
N ARG A 8 -0.96 3.94 18.88
CA ARG A 8 -1.48 5.24 18.45
C ARG A 8 -0.35 6.04 17.82
N VAL A 9 -0.56 6.46 16.57
CA VAL A 9 0.36 7.35 15.85
C VAL A 9 -0.27 8.73 15.76
N LYS A 10 0.29 9.68 16.50
CA LYS A 10 -0.19 11.08 16.51
C LYS A 10 0.74 11.96 15.70
N ILE A 11 0.20 12.60 14.67
CA ILE A 11 0.87 13.62 13.86
C ILE A 11 0.35 14.99 14.30
N GLY A 12 1.19 15.74 15.01
CA GLY A 12 0.92 17.13 15.37
C GLY A 12 1.24 18.08 14.21
N HIS A 13 1.87 19.21 14.52
CA HIS A 13 2.35 20.14 13.50
C HIS A 13 3.70 19.67 12.93
N ALA A 14 3.67 19.01 11.76
CA ALA A 14 4.85 18.38 11.15
C ALA A 14 5.04 18.82 9.69
N PRO A 15 5.35 20.10 9.40
CA PRO A 15 5.38 20.65 8.04
C PRO A 15 6.53 20.12 7.17
N ARG A 16 7.54 19.48 7.78
CA ARG A 16 8.69 18.89 7.09
C ARG A 16 8.65 17.36 7.05
N LEU A 17 7.56 16.74 7.52
CA LEU A 17 7.41 15.28 7.48
C LEU A 17 7.15 14.85 6.04
N SER A 18 8.19 14.40 5.35
CA SER A 18 8.13 13.96 3.95
C SER A 18 7.80 12.48 3.79
N MET A 19 8.02 11.69 4.84
CA MET A 19 7.93 10.24 4.78
C MET A 19 7.26 9.65 6.00
N LEU A 20 6.41 8.66 5.78
CA LEU A 20 5.78 7.90 6.83
C LEU A 20 5.95 6.40 6.57
N GLY A 21 6.57 5.70 7.51
CA GLY A 21 6.77 4.26 7.47
C GLY A 21 5.46 3.47 7.62
N TYR A 22 5.58 2.14 7.62
CA TYR A 22 4.46 1.20 7.62
C TYR A 22 3.46 1.46 8.76
N LEU A 23 2.34 2.08 8.40
CA LEU A 23 1.14 2.09 9.23
C LEU A 23 0.28 0.88 8.88
N GLU A 24 -0.41 0.30 9.86
CA GLU A 24 -1.36 -0.79 9.68
C GLU A 24 -2.79 -0.23 9.87
N PRO A 25 -3.49 0.16 8.79
CA PRO A 25 -4.87 0.67 8.91
C PRO A 25 -5.77 -0.34 9.62
N GLY A 26 -6.58 0.10 10.57
CA GLY A 26 -7.49 -0.79 11.33
C GLY A 26 -6.86 -1.42 12.58
N VAL A 27 -5.53 -1.48 12.67
CA VAL A 27 -4.80 -1.80 13.91
C VAL A 27 -4.23 -0.54 14.52
N HIS A 28 -3.46 0.26 13.77
CA HIS A 28 -2.93 1.54 14.23
C HIS A 28 -4.01 2.62 14.26
N VAL A 29 -4.05 3.37 15.37
CA VAL A 29 -4.91 4.55 15.51
C VAL A 29 -4.14 5.77 15.00
N LEU A 30 -4.48 6.25 13.81
CA LEU A 30 -3.94 7.50 13.27
C LEU A 30 -4.71 8.70 13.83
N GLU A 31 -3.99 9.62 14.46
CA GLU A 31 -4.52 10.89 14.97
C GLU A 31 -3.75 12.03 14.30
N ILE A 32 -4.45 12.94 13.62
CA ILE A 32 -3.84 14.12 12.99
C ILE A 32 -4.40 15.37 13.67
N GLY A 33 -3.52 16.18 14.25
CA GLY A 33 -3.89 17.26 15.15
C GLY A 33 -4.58 16.69 16.41
N ASN A 34 -5.89 16.88 16.50
CA ASN A 34 -6.74 16.36 17.58
C ASN A 34 -7.87 15.45 17.05
N THR A 35 -7.76 14.99 15.80
CA THR A 35 -8.79 14.20 15.14
C THR A 35 -8.30 12.78 14.92
N VAL A 36 -9.03 11.80 15.46
CA VAL A 36 -8.80 10.39 15.19
C VAL A 36 -9.41 10.01 13.84
N ILE A 37 -8.61 9.45 12.94
CA ILE A 37 -9.03 9.05 11.60
C ILE A 37 -9.72 7.68 11.67
N LYS A 38 -10.93 7.59 11.14
CA LYS A 38 -11.76 6.38 11.09
C LYS A 38 -12.20 6.09 9.65
N SER A 39 -12.84 4.93 9.45
CA SER A 39 -13.42 4.55 8.15
C SER A 39 -14.47 5.59 7.76
N GLY A 40 -14.43 6.04 6.51
CA GLY A 40 -15.34 7.07 6.00
C GLY A 40 -15.03 8.49 6.49
N THR A 41 -13.98 8.72 7.28
CA THR A 41 -13.54 10.07 7.60
C THR A 41 -13.17 10.81 6.31
N MET A 42 -13.74 12.01 6.14
CA MET A 42 -13.38 12.95 5.08
C MET A 42 -12.45 14.01 5.65
N PRO A 43 -11.14 13.97 5.32
CA PRO A 43 -10.17 14.89 5.89
C PRO A 43 -10.43 16.33 5.46
N SER A 44 -10.34 17.25 6.42
CA SER A 44 -10.27 18.70 6.20
C SER A 44 -8.81 19.15 6.07
N PRO A 45 -8.53 20.39 5.62
CA PRO A 45 -7.15 20.92 5.56
C PRO A 45 -6.40 20.88 6.90
N LYS A 46 -7.12 20.85 8.04
CA LYS A 46 -6.52 20.75 9.39
C LYS A 46 -6.16 19.33 9.80
N THR A 47 -6.67 18.33 9.07
CA THR A 47 -6.47 16.90 9.33
C THR A 47 -5.77 16.23 8.16
N THR A 48 -5.10 17.00 7.30
CA THR A 48 -4.22 16.51 6.25
C THR A 48 -2.78 16.89 6.55
N VAL A 49 -1.85 16.07 6.06
CA VAL A 49 -0.41 16.27 6.18
C VAL A 49 0.16 16.30 4.77
N PRO A 50 0.05 17.44 4.06
CA PRO A 50 0.41 17.54 2.64
C PRO A 50 1.92 17.48 2.39
N SER A 51 2.75 17.53 3.43
CA SER A 51 4.20 17.40 3.30
C SER A 51 4.63 15.97 2.98
N VAL A 52 3.80 14.96 3.30
CA VAL A 52 4.14 13.55 3.08
C VAL A 52 4.07 13.23 1.59
N GLN A 53 5.22 12.85 1.04
CA GLN A 53 5.39 12.42 -0.35
C GLN A 53 5.52 10.91 -0.48
N MET A 54 5.96 10.23 0.59
CA MET A 54 6.17 8.79 0.60
C MET A 54 5.46 8.15 1.78
N LEU A 55 4.57 7.22 1.49
CA LEU A 55 3.72 6.54 2.47
C LEU A 55 3.87 5.03 2.32
N ALA A 56 4.23 4.36 3.41
CA ALA A 56 4.22 2.90 3.50
C ALA A 56 3.04 2.42 4.36
N LEU A 57 2.33 1.40 3.90
CA LEU A 57 1.21 0.78 4.61
C LEU A 57 1.38 -0.73 4.63
N HIS A 58 1.02 -1.32 5.77
CA HIS A 58 0.91 -2.75 5.97
C HIS A 58 -0.57 -3.10 6.00
N LEU A 59 -1.02 -4.04 5.17
CA LEU A 59 -2.44 -4.33 4.97
C LEU A 59 -2.70 -5.82 4.95
N HIS A 60 -3.78 -6.23 5.62
CA HIS A 60 -4.39 -7.52 5.42
C HIS A 60 -5.62 -7.36 4.52
N PHE A 61 -5.50 -7.69 3.24
CA PHE A 61 -6.60 -7.52 2.28
C PHE A 61 -7.83 -8.40 2.57
N ARG A 62 -7.65 -9.49 3.34
CA ARG A 62 -8.76 -10.30 3.88
C ARG A 62 -9.50 -9.66 5.07
N MET A 63 -8.95 -8.58 5.63
CA MET A 63 -9.55 -7.88 6.77
C MET A 63 -10.34 -6.67 6.27
N ARG A 64 -11.66 -6.85 6.18
CA ARG A 64 -12.62 -5.83 5.71
C ARG A 64 -12.45 -4.46 6.40
N ASN A 65 -12.13 -4.46 7.69
CA ASN A 65 -11.97 -3.22 8.45
C ASN A 65 -10.72 -2.43 8.03
N GLU A 66 -9.62 -3.11 7.71
CA GLU A 66 -8.36 -2.45 7.32
C GLU A 66 -8.50 -1.78 5.95
N VAL A 67 -9.04 -2.51 4.98
CA VAL A 67 -9.23 -1.99 3.62
C VAL A 67 -10.25 -0.84 3.58
N LYS A 68 -11.29 -0.86 4.43
CA LYS A 68 -12.23 0.26 4.56
C LYS A 68 -11.58 1.53 5.12
N MET A 69 -10.52 1.40 5.92
CA MET A 69 -9.77 2.52 6.47
C MET A 69 -8.80 3.13 5.45
N LEU A 70 -8.36 2.34 4.47
CA LEU A 70 -7.35 2.72 3.48
C LEU A 70 -7.69 4.02 2.73
N PRO A 71 -8.90 4.24 2.18
CA PRO A 71 -9.25 5.52 1.55
C PRO A 71 -9.13 6.72 2.48
N ALA A 72 -9.50 6.58 3.75
CA ALA A 72 -9.39 7.67 4.72
C ALA A 72 -7.91 8.01 5.01
N PHE A 73 -7.05 7.00 5.11
CA PHE A 73 -5.60 7.18 5.26
C PHE A 73 -5.00 7.89 4.05
N LEU A 74 -5.27 7.41 2.83
CA LEU A 74 -4.77 8.03 1.61
C LEU A 74 -5.22 9.49 1.47
N ARG A 75 -6.47 9.81 1.85
CA ARG A 75 -6.97 11.20 1.83
C ARG A 75 -6.28 12.12 2.84
N CYS A 76 -5.71 11.59 3.92
CA CYS A 76 -4.95 12.38 4.89
C CYS A 76 -3.61 12.87 4.32
N PHE A 77 -3.09 12.22 3.28
CA PHE A 77 -1.80 12.52 2.66
C PHE A 77 -1.99 12.86 1.18
N PRO A 78 -2.46 14.09 0.87
CA PRO A 78 -2.93 14.42 -0.47
C PRO A 78 -1.85 14.51 -1.55
N ASN A 79 -0.57 14.59 -1.18
CA ASN A 79 0.58 14.78 -2.08
C ASN A 79 1.52 13.56 -2.13
N VAL A 80 1.02 12.38 -1.81
CA VAL A 80 1.81 11.14 -1.90
C VAL A 80 2.16 10.87 -3.36
N GLU A 81 3.46 10.81 -3.64
CA GLU A 81 4.05 10.46 -4.93
C GLU A 81 4.45 8.99 -4.98
N THR A 82 4.90 8.42 -3.85
CA THR A 82 5.30 7.01 -3.73
C THR A 82 4.48 6.31 -2.64
N LEU A 83 3.74 5.28 -3.05
CA LEU A 83 2.98 4.42 -2.15
C LEU A 83 3.66 3.05 -2.07
N CYS A 84 3.99 2.61 -0.87
CA CYS A 84 4.49 1.26 -0.61
C CYS A 84 3.43 0.48 0.16
N ILE A 85 2.98 -0.65 -0.38
CA ILE A 85 2.08 -1.58 0.27
C ILE A 85 2.84 -2.86 0.57
N GLN A 86 2.70 -3.37 1.78
CA GLN A 86 3.07 -4.74 2.13
C GLN A 86 1.79 -5.48 2.48
N SER A 87 1.55 -6.62 1.84
CA SER A 87 0.45 -7.52 2.16
C SER A 87 0.92 -8.55 3.18
N GLU A 88 0.08 -8.93 4.14
CA GLU A 88 0.35 -10.05 5.05
C GLU A 88 -0.78 -11.08 4.98
N GLU A 89 -0.38 -12.36 4.92
CA GLU A 89 -1.32 -13.48 4.89
C GLU A 89 -1.97 -13.68 6.27
N THR A 90 -3.30 -13.54 6.33
CA THR A 90 -4.07 -13.89 7.54
C THR A 90 -4.68 -15.29 7.45
N ARG A 91 -4.60 -16.03 8.56
CA ARG A 91 -5.16 -17.38 8.70
C ARG A 91 -6.67 -17.41 8.92
N GLU A 92 -7.27 -16.30 9.35
CA GLU A 92 -8.70 -16.20 9.68
C GLU A 92 -9.38 -15.09 8.86
N PRO A 93 -10.11 -15.42 7.79
CA PRO A 93 -10.81 -14.42 6.99
C PRO A 93 -12.01 -13.85 7.75
N THR A 94 -12.18 -12.53 7.74
CA THR A 94 -13.39 -11.87 8.30
C THR A 94 -14.44 -11.57 7.20
N GLY A 95 -14.46 -12.38 6.14
CA GLY A 95 -15.33 -12.24 4.97
C GLY A 95 -14.72 -11.39 3.85
N GLU A 96 -15.00 -11.78 2.60
CA GLU A 96 -14.50 -11.11 1.41
C GLU A 96 -15.10 -9.70 1.24
N LEU A 97 -14.25 -8.75 0.86
CA LEU A 97 -14.70 -7.45 0.40
C LEU A 97 -15.23 -7.59 -1.02
N ASN A 98 -16.47 -7.20 -1.23
CA ASN A 98 -17.04 -7.14 -2.57
C ASN A 98 -16.29 -6.10 -3.41
N LEU A 99 -15.86 -6.45 -4.64
CA LEU A 99 -15.26 -5.56 -5.65
C LEU A 99 -15.96 -4.19 -5.77
N LYS A 100 -17.28 -4.14 -5.51
CA LYS A 100 -18.10 -2.91 -5.49
C LYS A 100 -17.57 -1.82 -4.56
N PHE A 101 -16.80 -2.16 -3.52
CA PHE A 101 -16.23 -1.17 -2.61
C PHE A 101 -15.36 -0.13 -3.32
N TRP A 102 -14.48 -0.56 -4.22
CA TRP A 102 -13.59 0.35 -4.94
C TRP A 102 -14.32 1.18 -5.98
N GLN A 103 -15.39 0.65 -6.56
CA GLN A 103 -16.27 1.37 -7.50
C GLN A 103 -17.06 2.49 -6.82
N GLU A 104 -17.52 2.26 -5.59
CA GLU A 104 -18.26 3.26 -4.79
C GLU A 104 -17.34 4.26 -4.06
N THR A 105 -16.03 4.01 -4.06
CA THR A 105 -15.08 4.86 -3.36
C THR A 105 -14.92 6.18 -4.09
N SER A 106 -15.25 7.28 -3.40
CA SER A 106 -15.08 8.63 -3.96
C SER A 106 -13.62 8.89 -4.36
N PRO A 107 -13.38 9.67 -5.43
CA PRO A 107 -12.05 10.05 -5.90
C PRO A 107 -11.06 10.40 -4.79
N ILE A 108 -9.86 9.80 -4.86
CA ILE A 108 -8.77 10.07 -3.91
C ILE A 108 -7.73 10.94 -4.62
N LYS A 109 -7.55 12.17 -4.16
CA LYS A 109 -6.68 13.17 -4.81
C LYS A 109 -5.26 12.65 -5.04
N CYS A 110 -4.60 12.07 -4.03
CA CYS A 110 -3.22 11.60 -4.17
C CYS A 110 -3.09 10.51 -5.24
N VAL A 111 -4.01 9.55 -5.27
CA VAL A 111 -4.05 8.50 -6.31
C VAL A 111 -4.24 9.12 -7.70
N GLN A 112 -5.20 10.02 -7.86
CA GLN A 112 -5.56 10.52 -9.19
C GLN A 112 -4.54 11.46 -9.82
N THR A 113 -3.91 12.31 -9.02
CA THR A 113 -3.14 13.44 -9.55
C THR A 113 -1.72 13.57 -9.01
N GLN A 114 -1.26 12.69 -8.12
CA GLN A 114 0.06 12.81 -7.49
C GLN A 114 0.87 11.51 -7.51
N LEU A 115 0.20 10.36 -7.49
CA LEU A 115 0.86 9.06 -7.40
C LEU A 115 1.65 8.76 -8.69
N LYS A 116 2.97 8.64 -8.52
CA LYS A 116 3.93 8.29 -9.59
C LYS A 116 4.43 6.86 -9.48
N ARG A 117 4.60 6.36 -8.25
CA ARG A 117 5.14 5.03 -7.98
C ARG A 117 4.26 4.25 -6.99
N LEU A 118 3.94 3.01 -7.35
CA LEU A 118 3.39 2.01 -6.43
C LEU A 118 4.39 0.86 -6.29
N VAL A 119 4.76 0.51 -5.06
CA VAL A 119 5.50 -0.73 -4.76
C VAL A 119 4.59 -1.63 -3.93
N PHE A 120 4.23 -2.79 -4.46
CA PHE A 120 3.42 -3.79 -3.77
C PHE A 120 4.29 -4.98 -3.40
N ARG A 121 4.46 -5.23 -2.11
CA ARG A 121 5.27 -6.32 -1.56
C ARG A 121 4.39 -7.46 -1.07
N GLU A 122 4.93 -8.67 -1.17
CA GLU A 122 4.26 -9.89 -0.73
C GLU A 122 2.91 -10.07 -1.46
N PHE A 123 2.90 -9.82 -2.78
CA PHE A 123 1.70 -10.02 -3.58
C PHE A 123 1.38 -11.52 -3.69
N HIS A 124 0.23 -11.93 -3.14
CA HIS A 124 -0.23 -13.31 -3.15
C HIS A 124 -1.20 -13.61 -4.29
N GLY A 125 -1.73 -12.57 -4.96
CA GLY A 125 -2.70 -12.71 -6.03
C GLY A 125 -4.12 -12.89 -5.51
N GLU A 126 -4.44 -12.40 -4.30
CA GLU A 126 -5.79 -12.48 -3.74
C GLU A 126 -6.75 -11.48 -4.36
N GLU A 127 -8.06 -11.76 -4.37
CA GLU A 127 -9.07 -10.90 -5.01
C GLU A 127 -9.03 -9.46 -4.48
N GLY A 128 -8.88 -9.28 -3.16
CA GLY A 128 -8.77 -7.96 -2.55
C GLY A 128 -7.52 -7.18 -2.97
N GLU A 129 -6.38 -7.86 -3.11
CA GLU A 129 -5.12 -7.26 -3.58
C GLU A 129 -5.26 -6.83 -5.04
N PHE A 130 -5.78 -7.73 -5.89
CA PHE A 130 -5.96 -7.45 -7.31
C PHE A 130 -6.97 -6.33 -7.56
N ALA A 131 -8.08 -6.29 -6.80
CA ALA A 131 -9.05 -5.21 -6.89
C ALA A 131 -8.44 -3.84 -6.53
N PHE A 132 -7.52 -3.81 -5.56
CA PHE A 132 -6.77 -2.59 -5.24
C PHE A 132 -5.79 -2.19 -6.36
N LEU A 133 -5.06 -3.15 -6.95
CA LEU A 133 -4.18 -2.86 -8.09
C LEU A 133 -4.96 -2.30 -9.28
N MET A 134 -6.11 -2.90 -9.58
CA MET A 134 -7.04 -2.42 -10.60
C MET A 134 -7.52 -1.01 -10.31
N PHE A 135 -7.94 -0.73 -9.07
CA PHE A 135 -8.31 0.62 -8.65
C PHE A 135 -7.19 1.64 -8.90
N ILE A 136 -5.94 1.31 -8.59
CA ILE A 136 -4.81 2.20 -8.86
C ILE A 136 -4.58 2.36 -10.36
N ALA A 137 -4.56 1.28 -11.14
CA ALA A 137 -4.36 1.32 -12.58
C ALA A 137 -5.42 2.17 -13.31
N GLU A 138 -6.68 2.07 -12.87
CA GLU A 138 -7.83 2.80 -13.46
C GLU A 138 -7.94 4.26 -13.00
N ASN A 139 -7.30 4.65 -11.89
CA ASN A 139 -7.45 6.00 -11.34
C ASN A 139 -6.17 6.84 -11.39
N ALA A 140 -4.99 6.23 -11.36
CA ALA A 140 -3.73 6.94 -11.25
C ALA A 140 -3.22 7.44 -12.60
N ARG A 141 -3.40 8.75 -12.86
CA ARG A 141 -3.07 9.37 -14.16
C ARG A 141 -1.59 9.68 -14.34
N LEU A 142 -0.86 9.88 -13.25
CA LEU A 142 0.57 10.20 -13.26
C LEU A 142 1.45 8.99 -12.92
N LEU A 143 0.88 7.79 -12.92
CA LEU A 143 1.61 6.60 -12.55
C LEU A 143 2.68 6.28 -13.61
N GLU A 144 3.93 6.33 -13.19
CA GLU A 144 5.12 6.05 -13.99
C GLU A 144 5.61 4.61 -13.80
N GLU A 145 5.40 4.05 -12.60
CA GLU A 145 5.92 2.73 -12.22
C GLU A 145 4.97 2.03 -11.23
N MET A 146 4.63 0.77 -11.52
CA MET A 146 3.96 -0.13 -10.59
C MET A 146 4.79 -1.40 -10.43
N LEU A 147 5.43 -1.59 -9.28
CA LEU A 147 6.30 -2.73 -9.03
C LEU A 147 5.62 -3.75 -8.11
N LEU A 148 5.39 -4.96 -8.61
CA LEU A 148 4.85 -6.08 -7.84
C LEU A 148 5.97 -7.04 -7.44
N VAL A 149 6.18 -7.19 -6.13
CA VAL A 149 7.14 -8.12 -5.55
C VAL A 149 6.37 -9.33 -5.01
N MET A 150 6.47 -10.43 -5.73
CA MET A 150 5.81 -11.70 -5.42
C MET A 150 6.75 -12.58 -4.61
N GLU A 151 6.24 -13.21 -3.55
CA GLU A 151 6.99 -14.21 -2.80
C GLU A 151 6.93 -15.57 -3.53
N LEU A 152 8.06 -16.25 -3.70
CA LEU A 152 8.14 -17.59 -4.32
C LEU A 152 7.59 -18.70 -3.40
N ARG A 153 6.47 -18.47 -2.70
CA ARG A 153 5.67 -19.54 -2.11
C ARG A 153 4.70 -19.99 -3.20
N ARG A 154 4.54 -21.31 -3.40
CA ARG A 154 3.69 -21.86 -4.47
C ARG A 154 2.33 -21.15 -4.44
N PRO A 155 1.96 -20.36 -5.46
CA PRO A 155 0.65 -19.76 -5.47
C PRO A 155 -0.36 -20.90 -5.41
N SER A 156 -1.40 -20.74 -4.58
CA SER A 156 -2.48 -21.72 -4.47
C SER A 156 -3.15 -21.96 -5.84
N ALA A 157 -3.12 -20.96 -6.72
CA ALA A 157 -3.60 -21.02 -8.10
C ALA A 157 -2.69 -20.23 -9.07
N PRO A 158 -1.65 -20.86 -9.66
CA PRO A 158 -0.74 -20.19 -10.60
C PRO A 158 -1.46 -19.69 -11.87
N GLU A 159 -2.48 -20.40 -12.34
CA GLU A 159 -3.28 -20.03 -13.51
C GLU A 159 -4.08 -18.74 -13.27
N GLU A 160 -4.65 -18.60 -12.06
CA GLU A 160 -5.41 -17.41 -11.69
C GLU A 160 -4.51 -16.18 -11.52
N LEU A 161 -3.35 -16.37 -10.91
CA LEU A 161 -2.33 -15.32 -10.83
C LEU A 161 -1.90 -14.85 -12.22
N PHE A 162 -1.65 -15.78 -13.14
CA PHE A 162 -1.31 -15.46 -14.52
C PHE A 162 -2.45 -14.71 -15.24
N ALA A 163 -3.69 -15.15 -15.06
CA ALA A 163 -4.86 -14.47 -15.62
C ALA A 163 -4.98 -13.02 -15.11
N ARG A 164 -4.72 -12.79 -13.82
CA ARG A 164 -4.73 -11.46 -13.20
C ARG A 164 -3.59 -10.57 -13.69
N MET A 165 -2.38 -11.12 -13.82
CA MET A 165 -1.25 -10.39 -14.43
C MET A 165 -1.58 -9.96 -15.85
N LYS A 166 -2.10 -10.89 -16.67
CA LYS A 166 -2.54 -10.59 -18.03
C LYS A 166 -3.64 -9.53 -18.05
N ALA A 167 -4.62 -9.62 -17.15
CA ALA A 167 -5.67 -8.62 -17.03
C ALA A 167 -5.10 -7.23 -16.72
N LEU A 168 -4.16 -7.13 -15.76
CA LEU A 168 -3.48 -5.89 -15.41
C LEU A 168 -2.69 -5.29 -16.59
N GLU A 169 -2.07 -6.14 -17.41
CA GLU A 169 -1.35 -5.71 -18.61
C GLU A 169 -2.28 -5.18 -19.70
N THR A 170 -3.46 -5.79 -19.86
CA THR A 170 -4.44 -5.43 -20.90
C THR A 170 -5.43 -4.35 -20.47
N THR A 171 -5.43 -3.96 -19.20
CA THR A 171 -6.33 -2.96 -18.64
C THR A 171 -6.15 -1.58 -19.26
N THR A 172 -7.21 -0.78 -19.28
CA THR A 172 -7.14 0.62 -19.68
C THR A 172 -6.56 1.47 -18.56
N TRP A 173 -5.23 1.62 -18.57
CA TRP A 173 -4.50 2.42 -17.59
C TRP A 173 -4.88 3.90 -17.71
N ALA A 174 -5.18 4.56 -16.58
CA ALA A 174 -5.41 6.00 -16.53
C ALA A 174 -4.17 6.82 -16.90
N SER A 175 -2.97 6.25 -16.74
CA SER A 175 -1.70 6.80 -17.20
C SER A 175 -1.47 6.64 -18.72
N GLY A 176 -2.37 5.96 -19.43
CA GLY A 176 -2.33 5.75 -20.88
C GLY A 176 -1.41 4.63 -21.37
N SER A 177 -0.58 4.03 -20.50
CA SER A 177 0.24 2.87 -20.87
C SER A 177 0.47 1.97 -19.67
N ASN A 178 0.70 0.68 -19.93
CA ASN A 178 1.08 -0.26 -18.89
C ASN A 178 2.46 0.09 -18.32
N LYS A 179 2.53 0.26 -17.00
CA LYS A 179 3.75 0.58 -16.22
C LYS A 179 4.11 -0.50 -15.20
N VAL A 180 3.52 -1.69 -15.32
CA VAL A 180 3.73 -2.77 -14.37
C VAL A 180 5.09 -3.44 -14.60
N GLY A 181 5.85 -3.59 -13.53
CA GLY A 181 7.04 -4.42 -13.43
C GLY A 181 6.82 -5.51 -12.38
N TYR A 182 7.36 -6.70 -12.63
CA TYR A 182 7.24 -7.85 -11.73
C TYR A 182 8.62 -8.24 -11.23
N MET A 183 8.72 -8.56 -9.95
CA MET A 183 9.92 -9.09 -9.33
C MET A 183 9.56 -10.28 -8.44
N LEU A 184 10.36 -11.33 -8.48
CA LEU A 184 10.23 -12.47 -7.58
C LEU A 184 11.20 -12.28 -6.40
N SER A 185 10.68 -12.30 -5.18
CA SER A 185 11.51 -12.45 -3.98
C SER A 185 11.74 -13.93 -3.71
N LEU A 186 13.00 -14.35 -3.78
CA LEU A 186 13.43 -15.66 -3.28
C LEU A 186 13.35 -15.64 -1.73
N PRO A 187 12.71 -16.63 -1.09
CA PRO A 187 12.71 -16.73 0.37
C PRO A 187 14.16 -16.96 0.85
N GLY A 188 14.81 -15.89 1.30
CA GLY A 188 16.03 -16.00 2.08
C GLY A 188 15.71 -16.63 3.43
N VAL A 189 16.44 -17.67 3.80
CA VAL A 189 16.41 -18.32 5.11
C VAL A 189 16.33 -17.28 6.23
N GLY A 190 15.15 -17.14 6.84
CA GLY A 190 14.94 -16.23 7.95
C GLY A 190 13.52 -15.67 8.00
N GLY A 191 12.61 -16.44 8.59
CA GLY A 191 11.38 -15.86 9.11
C GLY A 191 11.73 -14.76 10.12
N GLY A 192 11.44 -13.51 9.78
CA GLY A 192 11.74 -12.38 10.63
C GLY A 192 11.67 -11.08 9.84
N SER A 193 10.55 -10.37 10.01
CA SER A 193 10.38 -8.93 9.82
C SER A 193 11.56 -8.23 9.13
N ALA A 194 11.40 -7.83 7.86
CA ALA A 194 12.39 -7.16 7.00
C ALA A 194 12.79 -5.73 7.47
N TRP A 195 12.92 -5.54 8.78
CA TRP A 195 13.31 -4.32 9.45
C TRP A 195 14.72 -4.50 9.98
N SER A 196 15.72 -4.22 9.16
CA SER A 196 16.94 -3.68 9.76
C SER A 196 16.70 -2.19 9.94
N LEU A 197 16.54 -1.73 11.19
CA LEU A 197 16.49 -0.30 11.52
C LEU A 197 17.69 0.46 10.91
N LYS A 198 18.79 -0.27 10.67
CA LYS A 198 19.99 0.19 9.94
C LYS A 198 19.70 0.60 8.49
N ALA A 199 18.91 -0.15 7.72
CA ALA A 199 18.59 0.17 6.32
C ALA A 199 17.67 1.39 6.19
N GLY A 200 16.72 1.58 7.12
CA GLY A 200 15.83 2.74 7.15
C GLY A 200 16.50 4.05 7.62
N SER A 201 17.67 3.95 8.26
CA SER A 201 18.47 5.11 8.71
C SER A 201 19.49 5.60 7.67
N ASP A 202 19.65 4.91 6.54
CA ASP A 202 20.58 5.29 5.48
C ASP A 202 19.92 6.24 4.47
N PHE A 203 20.00 7.55 4.76
CA PHE A 203 19.51 8.63 3.88
C PHE A 203 20.33 8.79 2.59
N LYS A 204 21.33 7.94 2.31
CA LYS A 204 22.07 7.96 1.04
C LYS A 204 21.24 7.44 -0.15
N HIS A 205 20.14 6.76 0.13
CA HIS A 205 19.18 6.34 -0.88
C HIS A 205 17.98 7.31 -0.86
N ASN A 206 17.60 7.82 -2.03
CA ASN A 206 16.42 8.68 -2.15
C ASN A 206 15.11 7.96 -1.80
N ASP A 207 15.14 6.63 -1.70
CA ASP A 207 14.01 5.78 -1.30
C ASP A 207 14.48 4.74 -0.26
N PRO A 208 14.22 4.96 1.04
CA PRO A 208 14.59 4.05 2.12
C PRO A 208 13.69 2.80 2.17
N PHE A 209 12.59 2.76 1.42
CA PHE A 209 11.82 1.53 1.20
C PHE A 209 12.39 0.70 0.03
N LEU A 210 13.25 1.28 -0.83
CA LEU A 210 14.06 0.54 -1.81
C LEU A 210 15.35 -0.06 -1.24
N CYS A 211 15.76 0.26 0.01
CA CYS A 211 17.00 -0.27 0.61
C CYS A 211 17.05 -1.82 0.75
N LEU A 212 16.01 -2.53 0.34
CA LEU A 212 15.96 -4.00 0.28
C LEU A 212 16.20 -4.58 -1.13
N PHE A 213 16.42 -3.76 -2.16
CA PHE A 213 16.57 -4.22 -3.56
C PHE A 213 18.00 -4.58 -3.99
N LYS A 214 19.01 -4.43 -3.12
CA LYS A 214 20.37 -4.91 -3.39
C LYS A 214 20.67 -6.23 -2.70
N MET A 215 19.99 -7.30 -3.12
CA MET A 215 20.61 -8.62 -3.16
C MET A 215 20.29 -9.29 -4.50
N GLN A 216 21.30 -9.23 -5.37
CA GLN A 216 21.59 -10.06 -6.54
C GLN A 216 20.63 -10.00 -7.74
N MET A 217 20.93 -9.09 -8.67
CA MET A 217 21.10 -9.51 -10.07
C MET A 217 22.47 -10.18 -10.19
N GLN A 218 22.47 -11.50 -10.35
CA GLN A 218 23.51 -12.26 -11.04
C GLN A 218 22.82 -13.15 -12.07
#